data_AF-A0A0H3AAW7-F1
#
_entry.id   AF-A0A0H3AAW7-F1
#
_cell.length_a   1.000
_cell.length_b   1.000
_cell.length_c   1.000
_cell.angle_alpha   90.00
_cell.angle_beta   90.00
_cell.angle_gamma   90.00
#
_symmetry.space_group_name_H-M   'P 1'
#
loop_
_entity.id
_entity.type
_entity.pdbx_description
1 polymer ?
#
loop_
_entity_poly.entity_id
_entity_poly.type
_entity_poly.pdbx_seq_one_letter_code
_entity_poly.pdbx_strand_id
1 'polypeptide(L)'
;MQDERGLYYYPDPTNRRARVYVRVTDGAIEFRLWQADHAEVWDKHGWIPLEVIRNAAAMYRDMGRETDPMLLYDEAVARALLKEAGSL
;
A
#
# COMPACT_ATOMS: atom_id res chain seq x y z
N MET A 1 1.26 -11.42 6.83
CA MET A 1 2.53 -10.92 7.44
C MET A 1 2.19 -9.71 8.31
N GLN A 2 2.77 -9.61 9.51
CA GLN A 2 2.45 -8.56 10.49
C GLN A 2 3.68 -8.21 11.33
N ASP A 3 3.83 -6.94 11.70
CA ASP A 3 4.76 -6.48 12.74
C ASP A 3 4.10 -5.41 13.62
N GLU A 4 4.89 -4.73 14.46
CA GLU A 4 4.41 -3.69 15.39
C GLU A 4 3.70 -2.50 14.71
N ARG A 5 3.97 -2.25 13.41
CA ARG A 5 3.30 -1.19 12.62
C ARG A 5 2.00 -1.66 11.96
N GLY A 6 1.75 -2.97 11.94
CA GLY A 6 0.52 -3.58 11.44
C GLY A 6 0.73 -4.65 10.37
N LEU A 7 -0.34 -4.94 9.63
CA LEU A 7 -0.34 -5.86 8.50
C LEU A 7 0.39 -5.24 7.32
N TYR A 8 1.23 -6.01 6.65
CA TYR A 8 1.98 -5.55 5.49
C TYR A 8 2.20 -6.66 4.46
N TYR A 9 2.61 -6.25 3.27
CA TYR A 9 3.21 -7.11 2.26
C TYR A 9 4.47 -6.48 1.66
N TYR A 10 5.25 -7.29 0.96
CA TYR A 10 6.40 -6.83 0.18
C TYR A 10 5.93 -6.53 -1.24
N PRO A 11 5.99 -5.28 -1.72
CA PRO A 11 5.55 -4.94 -3.08
C PRO A 11 6.44 -5.58 -4.14
N ASP A 12 7.71 -5.84 -3.80
CA ASP A 12 8.62 -6.67 -4.57
C ASP A 12 8.99 -7.89 -3.71
N PRO A 13 8.58 -9.12 -4.08
CA PRO A 13 8.86 -10.31 -3.27
C PRO A 13 10.35 -10.67 -3.19
N THR A 14 11.15 -10.16 -4.13
CA THR A 14 12.61 -10.34 -4.15
C THR A 14 13.34 -9.28 -3.33
N ASN A 15 12.70 -8.15 -3.04
CA ASN A 15 13.27 -7.03 -2.29
C ASN A 15 12.49 -6.75 -1.00
N ARG A 16 13.04 -7.21 0.13
CA ARG A 16 12.44 -7.03 1.46
C ARG A 16 12.76 -5.68 2.13
N ARG A 17 13.32 -4.71 1.38
CA ARG A 17 13.64 -3.39 1.91
C ARG A 17 12.48 -2.40 1.86
N ALA A 18 11.40 -2.73 1.16
CA ALA A 18 10.15 -1.97 1.19
C ALA A 18 9.02 -2.82 1.78
N ARG A 19 8.13 -2.19 2.55
CA ARG A 19 6.88 -2.80 3.01
C ARG A 19 5.74 -1.84 2.68
N VAL A 20 4.62 -2.40 2.24
CA VAL A 20 3.36 -1.67 2.12
C VAL A 20 2.44 -2.18 3.21
N TYR A 21 2.15 -1.30 4.16
CA TYR A 21 1.22 -1.57 5.26
C TYR A 21 -0.20 -1.35 4.79
N VAL A 22 -1.12 -2.16 5.31
CA VAL A 22 -2.55 -2.10 4.99
C VAL A 22 -3.38 -2.14 6.26
N ARG A 23 -4.48 -1.39 6.26
CA ARG A 23 -5.48 -1.43 7.33
C ARG A 23 -6.86 -1.10 6.80
N VAL A 24 -7.87 -1.37 7.61
CA VAL A 24 -9.22 -0.83 7.43
C VAL A 24 -9.42 0.30 8.43
N THR A 25 -9.94 1.44 7.98
CA THR A 25 -10.35 2.56 8.83
C THR A 25 -11.66 3.11 8.27
N ASP A 26 -12.70 3.17 9.10
CA ASP A 26 -14.05 3.61 8.72
C ASP A 26 -14.60 2.91 7.45
N GLY A 27 -14.30 1.62 7.30
CA GLY A 27 -14.71 0.81 6.15
C GLY A 27 -13.88 1.00 4.87
N ALA A 28 -12.91 1.91 4.87
CA ALA A 28 -11.99 2.12 3.76
C ALA A 28 -10.67 1.35 3.96
N ILE A 29 -10.14 0.78 2.88
CA ILE A 29 -8.78 0.21 2.86
C ILE A 29 -7.79 1.35 2.67
N GLU A 30 -6.79 1.41 3.54
CA GLU A 30 -5.72 2.39 3.46
C GLU A 30 -4.36 1.71 3.36
N PHE A 31 -3.43 2.40 2.70
CA PHE A 31 -2.06 1.94 2.48
C PHE A 31 -1.05 2.92 3.05
N ARG A 32 0.09 2.42 3.51
CA ARG A 32 1.23 3.27 3.89
C ARG A 32 2.55 2.61 3.53
N LEU A 33 3.44 3.38 2.92
CA LEU A 33 4.74 2.90 2.50
C LEU A 33 5.75 3.04 3.64
N TRP A 34 6.59 2.02 3.77
CA TRP A 34 7.79 2.05 4.59
C TRP A 34 8.98 1.53 3.79
N GLN A 35 10.15 2.14 4.00
CA GLN A 35 11.39 1.69 3.40
C GLN A 35 12.49 1.62 4.47
N ALA A 36 13.25 0.54 4.45
CA ALA A 36 14.29 0.26 5.44
C ALA A 36 15.49 1.21 5.31
N ASP A 37 15.83 1.64 4.09
CA ASP A 37 16.91 2.62 3.83
C ASP A 37 16.48 4.06 4.06
N HIS A 38 15.16 4.32 4.03
CA HIS A 38 14.58 5.65 4.10
C HIS A 38 13.47 5.66 5.15
N ALA A 39 13.85 5.58 6.42
CA ALA A 39 12.91 5.56 7.54
C ALA A 39 12.01 6.81 7.55
N GLU A 40 12.51 7.95 7.06
CA GLU A 40 11.79 9.20 6.91
C GLU A 40 10.58 9.11 5.96
N VAL A 41 10.53 8.10 5.08
CA VAL A 41 9.35 7.83 4.25
C VAL A 41 8.16 7.57 5.14
N TRP A 42 8.33 6.86 6.26
CA TRP A 42 7.23 6.61 7.19
C TRP A 42 6.70 7.91 7.78
N ASP A 43 7.57 8.80 8.24
CA ASP A 43 7.15 10.03 8.91
C ASP A 43 6.52 11.03 7.93
N LYS A 44 7.00 11.06 6.69
CA LYS A 44 6.51 11.97 5.65
C LYS A 44 5.28 11.44 4.91
N HIS A 45 5.13 10.12 4.77
CA HIS A 45 3.96 9.53 4.14
C HIS A 45 2.91 9.14 5.17
N GLY A 46 1.72 9.71 5.02
CA GLY A 46 0.53 9.28 5.75
C GLY A 46 -0.08 8.00 5.19
N TRP A 47 -1.21 7.62 5.78
CA TRP A 47 -2.09 6.61 5.21
C TRP A 47 -2.84 7.18 4.01
N ILE A 48 -2.91 6.39 2.93
CA ILE A 48 -3.53 6.79 1.67
C ILE A 48 -4.72 5.85 1.40
N PRO A 49 -5.95 6.38 1.29
CA PRO A 49 -7.11 5.58 0.94
C PRO A 49 -6.99 4.97 -0.46
N LEU A 50 -7.49 3.75 -0.63
CA LEU A 50 -7.50 3.04 -1.92
C LEU A 50 -8.08 3.89 -3.06
N GLU A 51 -9.16 4.63 -2.81
CA GLU A 51 -9.80 5.47 -3.83
C GLU A 51 -8.88 6.59 -4.33
N VAL A 52 -8.04 7.17 -3.46
CA VAL A 52 -7.03 8.17 -3.87
C VAL A 52 -5.99 7.54 -4.80
N ILE A 53 -5.58 6.30 -4.51
CA ILE A 53 -4.61 5.56 -5.32
C ILE A 53 -5.22 5.20 -6.69
N ARG A 54 -6.48 4.73 -6.72
CA ARG A 54 -7.22 4.46 -7.96
C ARG A 54 -7.34 5.70 -8.83
N ASN A 55 -7.68 6.84 -8.23
CA ASN A 55 -7.76 8.12 -8.94
C ASN A 55 -6.41 8.56 -9.50
N ALA A 56 -5.33 8.44 -8.73
CA ALA A 56 -3.98 8.72 -9.20
C ALA A 56 -3.58 7.80 -10.36
N ALA A 57 -3.87 6.50 -10.28
CA ALA A 57 -3.59 5.56 -11.35
C ALA A 57 -4.33 5.91 -12.65
N ALA A 58 -5.60 6.32 -12.55
CA ALA A 58 -6.36 6.81 -13.69
C ALA A 58 -5.71 8.04 -14.33
N MET A 59 -5.36 9.05 -13.52
CA MET A 59 -4.68 10.25 -14.02
C MET A 59 -3.34 9.94 -14.72
N TYR A 60 -2.55 9.02 -14.16
CA TYR A 60 -1.25 8.65 -14.74
C TYR A 60 -1.41 7.97 -16.10
N ARG A 61 -2.40 7.07 -16.23
CA ARG A 61 -2.76 6.46 -17.52
C ARG A 61 -3.21 7.49 -18.55
N ASP A 62 -4.09 8.42 -18.16
CA ASP A 62 -4.60 9.46 -19.05
C ASP A 62 -3.49 10.41 -19.53
N MET A 63 -2.48 10.63 -18.69
CA MET A 63 -1.27 11.39 -19.01
C MET A 63 -0.22 10.60 -19.82
N GLY A 64 -0.47 9.32 -20.13
CA GLY A 64 0.48 8.45 -20.83
C GLY A 64 1.75 8.13 -20.03
N ARG A 65 1.68 8.13 -18.69
CA ARG A 65 2.82 7.76 -17.83
C ARG A 65 3.00 6.24 -17.79
N GLU A 66 4.25 5.79 -17.82
CA GLU A 66 4.60 4.37 -17.69
C GLU A 66 4.45 3.86 -16.24
N THR A 67 4.48 4.76 -15.25
CA THR A 67 4.35 4.39 -13.84
C THR A 67 2.89 4.20 -13.47
N ASP A 68 2.54 3.04 -12.91
CA ASP A 68 1.22 2.79 -12.31
C ASP A 68 1.36 2.60 -10.79
N PRO A 69 0.81 3.49 -9.95
CA PRO A 69 0.87 3.36 -8.50
C PRO A 69 0.17 2.09 -7.98
N MET A 70 -0.76 1.48 -8.74
CA MET A 70 -1.39 0.21 -8.38
C MET A 70 -0.40 -0.97 -8.35
N LEU A 71 0.74 -0.86 -9.04
CA LEU A 71 1.80 -1.89 -8.95
C LEU A 71 2.47 -1.91 -7.58
N LEU A 72 2.51 -0.76 -6.90
CA LEU A 72 3.03 -0.66 -5.54
C LEU A 72 1.93 -0.94 -4.50
N TYR A 73 0.73 -0.42 -4.74
CA TYR A 73 -0.41 -0.49 -3.85
C TYR A 73 -1.45 -1.52 -4.33
N ASP A 74 -1.06 -2.79 -4.32
CA ASP A 74 -1.87 -3.90 -4.81
C ASP A 74 -3.10 -4.15 -3.91
N GLU A 75 -4.28 -3.87 -4.47
CA GLU A 75 -5.56 -4.05 -3.80
C GLU A 75 -5.93 -5.52 -3.60
N ALA A 76 -5.61 -6.40 -4.55
CA ALA A 76 -5.96 -7.80 -4.44
C ALA A 76 -5.20 -8.45 -3.27
N VAL A 77 -3.91 -8.15 -3.15
CA VAL A 77 -3.08 -8.59 -2.02
C VAL A 77 -3.58 -7.99 -0.71
N ALA A 78 -3.89 -6.69 -0.68
CA ALA A 78 -4.42 -6.04 0.52
C ALA A 78 -5.71 -6.69 1.02
N ARG A 79 -6.68 -6.92 0.13
CA ARG A 79 -7.95 -7.56 0.46
C ARG A 79 -7.75 -9.00 0.94
N ALA A 80 -6.87 -9.77 0.30
CA ALA A 80 -6.57 -11.12 0.72
C ALA A 80 -5.98 -11.15 2.14
N LEU A 81 -4.99 -10.30 2.40
CA LEU A 81 -4.32 -10.21 3.70
C LEU A 81 -5.27 -9.75 4.81
N LEU A 82 -6.12 -8.75 4.53
CA LEU A 82 -7.09 -8.24 5.51
C LEU A 82 -8.20 -9.26 5.82
N LYS A 83 -8.65 -10.04 4.83
CA LYS A 83 -9.60 -11.14 5.05
C LYS A 83 -8.99 -12.26 5.90
N GLU A 84 -7.76 -12.64 5.60
CA GLU A 84 -7.02 -13.64 6.38
C GLU A 84 -6.87 -13.21 7.85
N ALA A 85 -6.67 -11.90 8.07
CA ALA A 85 -6.57 -11.30 9.40
C ALA A 85 -7.94 -11.01 10.07
N GLY A 86 -9.07 -11.34 9.44
CA GLY A 86 -10.42 -11.08 9.97
C GLY A 86 -10.80 -9.60 10.09
N SER A 87 -10.14 -8.73 9.31
CA SER A 87 -10.37 -7.28 9.27
C SER A 87 -11.34 -6.83 8.16
N LEU A 88 -11.76 -7.76 7.29
CA LEU A 88 -12.71 -7.62 6.18
C LEU A 88 -13.57 -8.87 6.10
#